data_AF-A0A2V5IPS6-F1
#
_entry.id   AF-A0A2V5IPS6-F1
#
_cell.length_a   1.000
_cell.length_b   1.000
_cell.length_c   1.000
_cell.angle_alpha   90.00
_cell.angle_beta   90.00
_cell.angle_gamma   90.00
#
_symmetry.space_group_name_H-M   'P 1'
#
loop_
_entity.id
_entity.type
_entity.pdbx_description
1 polymer ?
#
loop_
_entity_poly.entity_id
_entity_poly.type
_entity_poly.pdbx_seq_one_letter_code
_entity_poly.pdbx_strand_id
1 'polypeptide(L)'
;MTLPKSWMLPSLVPEDITLDSPCGQIHLEMVEVLDEAAAEMDQEESNRVGVRPNVLTKLLCRDTASGKPAVVQMYVQIPLTGTEWLPPSQRAPQAVAVVPLRARRCSDTPGKLRDIHCDHAPALIGSVQTTQGPGGWVSGRYVLYIALTTVCEERGGMVPLSTGVVGKGAVLCNAAGRERASSCGV
;
A
#
# COMPACT_ATOMS: atom_id res chain seq x y z
N MET A 1 21.36 17.56 2.82
CA MET A 1 19.92 17.87 2.75
C MET A 1 19.17 16.77 3.48
N THR A 2 18.28 17.12 4.39
CA THR A 2 17.48 16.16 5.17
C THR A 2 16.27 15.73 4.36
N LEU A 3 16.04 14.41 4.26
CA LEU A 3 14.86 13.84 3.62
C LEU A 3 13.56 14.30 4.32
N PRO A 4 12.43 14.37 3.59
CA PRO A 4 11.15 14.72 4.19
C PRO A 4 10.74 13.68 5.25
N LYS A 5 10.14 14.15 6.34
CA LYS A 5 9.69 13.31 7.47
C LYS A 5 8.49 12.42 7.09
N SER A 6 7.77 12.77 6.02
CA SER A 6 6.64 12.04 5.47
C SER A 6 6.65 12.19 3.94
N TRP A 7 6.28 11.12 3.25
CA TRP A 7 6.10 11.11 1.79
C TRP A 7 4.66 11.42 1.39
N MET A 8 3.77 11.59 2.35
CA MET A 8 2.39 11.91 2.10
C MET A 8 2.21 13.43 2.00
N LEU A 9 2.27 13.95 0.76
CA LEU A 9 1.96 15.36 0.51
C LEU A 9 0.52 15.66 0.95
N PRO A 10 0.22 16.89 1.42
CA PRO A 10 -1.15 17.29 1.72
C PRO A 10 -2.13 17.03 0.56
N SER A 11 -1.66 17.16 -0.68
CA SER A 11 -2.44 16.88 -1.91
C SER A 11 -2.71 15.38 -2.17
N LEU A 12 -2.07 14.49 -1.42
CA LEU A 12 -2.18 13.04 -1.54
C LEU A 12 -2.86 12.39 -0.32
N VAL A 13 -3.17 13.18 0.72
CA VAL A 13 -3.96 12.71 1.86
C VAL A 13 -5.42 12.63 1.40
N PRO A 14 -6.03 11.43 1.33
CA PRO A 14 -7.43 11.32 0.98
C PRO A 14 -8.30 11.75 2.17
N GLU A 15 -9.31 12.59 1.93
CA GLU A 15 -10.37 12.84 2.92
C GLU A 15 -11.34 11.65 2.95
N ASP A 16 -11.84 11.28 1.77
CA ASP A 16 -12.66 10.10 1.51
C ASP A 16 -12.05 9.21 0.44
N ILE A 17 -12.33 7.90 0.53
CA ILE A 17 -11.87 6.89 -0.41
C ILE A 17 -13.09 6.12 -0.90
N THR A 18 -13.38 6.21 -2.19
CA THR A 18 -14.42 5.41 -2.84
C THR A 18 -13.78 4.23 -3.56
N LEU A 19 -14.21 3.02 -3.23
CA LEU A 19 -13.64 1.77 -3.72
C LEU A 19 -14.64 0.98 -4.54
N ASP A 20 -14.12 0.29 -5.57
CA ASP A 20 -14.88 -0.70 -6.31
C ASP A 20 -14.86 -2.03 -5.54
N SER A 21 -16.04 -2.56 -5.25
CA SER A 21 -16.25 -3.85 -4.58
C SER A 21 -17.21 -4.73 -5.39
N PRO A 22 -17.13 -6.06 -5.28
CA PRO A 22 -18.10 -6.96 -5.92
C PRO A 22 -19.57 -6.67 -5.56
N CYS A 23 -19.81 -6.04 -4.41
CA CYS A 23 -21.15 -5.70 -3.91
C CYS A 23 -21.59 -4.26 -4.26
N GLY A 24 -20.78 -3.49 -5.00
CA GLY A 24 -21.03 -2.09 -5.33
C GLY A 24 -19.90 -1.16 -4.88
N GLN A 25 -20.18 0.13 -4.82
CA GLN A 25 -19.21 1.10 -4.32
C GLN A 25 -19.20 1.13 -2.79
N ILE A 26 -18.01 1.25 -2.21
CA ILE A 26 -17.81 1.39 -0.77
C ILE A 26 -17.11 2.72 -0.50
N HIS A 27 -17.64 3.48 0.45
CA HIS A 27 -17.07 4.76 0.86
C HIS A 27 -16.39 4.61 2.21
N LEU A 28 -15.13 4.99 2.29
CA LEU A 28 -14.32 4.94 3.48
C LEU A 28 -13.88 6.36 3.85
N GLU A 29 -14.04 6.72 5.12
CA GLU A 29 -13.47 7.93 5.71
C GLU A 29 -12.10 7.62 6.30
N MET A 30 -11.09 8.45 6.02
CA MET A 30 -9.78 8.30 6.65
C MET A 30 -9.84 8.73 8.12
N VAL A 31 -9.36 7.87 9.02
CA VAL A 31 -9.27 8.15 10.46
C VAL A 31 -7.85 8.60 10.82
N GLU A 32 -6.84 7.80 10.45
CA GLU A 32 -5.44 8.13 10.73
C GLU A 32 -4.46 7.43 9.79
N VAL A 33 -3.21 7.91 9.78
CA VAL A 33 -2.07 7.27 9.12
C VAL A 33 -1.41 6.32 10.10
N LEU A 34 -1.34 5.05 9.76
CA LEU A 34 -0.73 4.02 10.61
C LEU A 34 0.77 3.87 10.36
N ASP A 35 1.20 3.94 9.10
CA ASP A 35 2.56 3.63 8.69
C ASP A 35 2.87 4.19 7.31
N GLU A 36 4.14 4.53 7.06
CA GLU A 36 4.65 4.98 5.77
C GLU A 36 5.98 4.30 5.49
N ALA A 37 6.08 3.64 4.33
CA ALA A 37 7.29 2.97 3.88
C ALA A 37 7.59 3.33 2.43
N ALA A 38 8.62 4.15 2.23
CA ALA A 38 9.10 4.50 0.90
C ALA A 38 10.15 3.50 0.40
N ALA A 39 10.04 3.15 -0.88
CA ALA A 39 11.06 2.51 -1.68
C ALA A 39 11.63 3.56 -2.62
N GLU A 40 12.51 4.41 -2.08
CA GLU A 40 13.26 5.41 -2.83
C GLU A 40 14.31 4.73 -3.71
N MET A 41 14.50 5.24 -4.92
CA MET A 41 15.49 4.70 -5.86
C MET A 41 15.98 5.82 -6.77
N ASP A 42 17.26 5.79 -7.10
CA ASP A 42 17.79 6.61 -8.18
C ASP A 42 17.47 6.02 -9.56
N GLN A 43 17.84 6.74 -10.63
CA GLN A 43 17.57 6.33 -12.00
C GLN A 43 18.30 5.04 -12.41
N GLU A 44 19.52 4.82 -11.91
CA GLU A 44 20.30 3.63 -12.25
C GLU A 44 19.69 2.39 -11.60
N GLU A 45 19.40 2.48 -10.31
CA GLU A 45 18.78 1.41 -9.55
C GLU A 45 17.40 1.07 -10.11
N SER A 46 16.58 2.08 -10.40
CA SER A 46 15.26 1.91 -10.99
C SER A 46 15.32 1.17 -12.33
N ASN A 47 16.29 1.51 -13.18
CA ASN A 47 16.49 0.82 -14.46
C ASN A 47 16.97 -0.61 -14.26
N ARG A 48 17.87 -0.85 -13.30
CA ARG A 48 18.40 -2.18 -13.00
C ARG A 48 17.33 -3.15 -12.51
N VAL A 49 16.41 -2.70 -11.65
CA VAL A 49 15.37 -3.57 -11.08
C VAL A 49 14.07 -3.58 -11.91
N GLY A 50 13.89 -2.61 -12.82
CA GLY A 50 12.68 -2.48 -13.63
C GLY A 50 11.45 -2.01 -12.84
N VAL A 51 11.65 -1.28 -11.73
CA VAL A 51 10.59 -0.79 -10.84
C VAL A 51 10.81 0.69 -10.57
N ARG A 52 9.72 1.46 -10.46
CA ARG A 52 9.78 2.87 -10.09
C ARG A 52 9.67 3.08 -8.58
N PRO A 53 10.29 4.15 -8.06
CA PRO A 53 10.12 4.54 -6.67
C PRO A 53 8.65 4.67 -6.30
N ASN A 54 8.30 4.19 -5.11
CA ASN A 54 6.93 4.28 -4.61
C ASN A 54 6.92 4.37 -3.09
N VAL A 55 5.83 4.90 -2.55
CA VAL A 55 5.53 4.83 -1.12
C VAL A 55 4.30 3.96 -0.91
N LEU A 56 4.38 3.10 0.11
CA LEU A 56 3.23 2.44 0.72
C LEU A 56 2.86 3.22 1.98
N THR A 57 1.65 3.76 1.99
CA THR A 57 1.03 4.33 3.19
C THR A 57 -0.07 3.40 3.66
N LYS A 58 -0.07 3.06 4.94
CA LYS A 58 -1.17 2.32 5.59
C LYS A 58 -2.06 3.33 6.31
N LEU A 59 -3.35 3.27 6.03
CA LEU A 59 -4.36 4.13 6.60
C LEU A 59 -5.33 3.29 7.42
N LEU A 60 -5.72 3.79 8.58
CA LEU A 60 -6.93 3.32 9.25
C LEU A 60 -8.09 4.13 8.71
N CYS A 61 -9.11 3.44 8.23
CA CYS A 61 -10.31 4.04 7.69
C CYS A 61 -11.55 3.44 8.36
N ARG A 62 -12.69 4.10 8.17
CA ARG A 62 -14.00 3.63 8.61
C ARG A 62 -14.97 3.61 7.43
N ASP A 63 -15.68 2.50 7.25
CA ASP A 63 -16.80 2.43 6.31
C ASP A 63 -17.91 3.36 6.78
N THR A 64 -18.30 4.33 5.93
CA THR A 64 -19.28 5.35 6.28
C THR A 64 -20.69 4.79 6.44
N ALA A 65 -20.99 3.65 5.79
CA ALA A 65 -22.30 3.01 5.88
C ALA A 65 -22.43 2.11 7.12
N SER A 66 -21.39 1.32 7.42
CA SER A 66 -21.45 0.33 8.51
C SER A 66 -20.73 0.75 9.79
N GLY A 67 -19.90 1.78 9.74
CA GLY A 67 -19.02 2.19 10.84
C GLY A 67 -17.86 1.23 11.12
N LYS A 68 -17.73 0.15 10.33
CA LYS A 68 -16.69 -0.87 10.55
C LYS A 68 -15.31 -0.33 10.17
N PRO A 69 -14.27 -0.64 10.95
CA PRO A 69 -12.92 -0.24 10.62
C PRO A 69 -12.37 -1.05 9.44
N ALA A 70 -11.51 -0.42 8.65
CA ALA A 70 -10.81 -1.01 7.51
C ALA A 70 -9.36 -0.53 7.50
N VAL A 71 -8.44 -1.39 7.07
CA VAL A 71 -7.06 -0.96 6.76
C VAL A 71 -6.96 -0.75 5.26
N VAL A 72 -6.53 0.44 4.86
CA VAL A 72 -6.29 0.77 3.46
C VAL A 72 -4.79 0.84 3.22
N GLN A 73 -4.31 0.06 2.25
CA GLN A 73 -2.97 0.21 1.70
C GLN A 73 -3.04 1.12 0.48
N MET A 74 -2.42 2.31 0.60
CA MET A 74 -2.28 3.27 -0.48
C MET A 74 -0.87 3.17 -1.07
N TYR A 75 -0.79 2.85 -2.36
CA TYR A 75 0.47 2.83 -3.12
C TYR A 75 0.52 4.05 -4.04
N VAL A 76 1.54 4.88 -3.88
CA VAL A 76 1.75 6.09 -4.68
C VAL A 76 3.13 6.04 -5.32
N GLN A 77 3.23 6.33 -6.61
CA GLN A 77 4.53 6.54 -7.25
C GLN A 77 5.16 7.86 -6.76
N ILE A 78 6.41 7.80 -6.31
CA ILE A 78 7.21 8.98 -5.91
C ILE A 78 8.29 9.27 -6.97
N PRO A 79 8.95 10.44 -6.95
CA PRO A 79 9.97 10.77 -7.93
C PRO A 79 11.25 9.95 -7.70
N LEU A 80 12.11 9.91 -8.70
CA LEU A 80 13.48 9.40 -8.56
C LEU A 80 14.26 10.26 -7.56
N THR A 81 15.12 9.61 -6.77
CA THR A 81 15.94 10.30 -5.78
C THR A 81 16.78 11.39 -6.45
N GLY A 82 16.79 12.59 -5.86
CA GLY A 82 17.46 13.78 -6.40
C GLY A 82 16.62 14.59 -7.39
N THR A 83 15.40 14.16 -7.71
CA THR A 83 14.48 14.87 -8.61
C THR A 83 13.25 15.45 -7.91
N GLU A 84 13.14 15.29 -6.59
CA GLU A 84 11.99 15.67 -5.76
C GLU A 84 11.66 17.16 -5.88
N TRP A 85 12.70 17.97 -6.00
CA TRP A 85 12.63 19.43 -6.09
C TRP A 85 12.49 19.95 -7.52
N LEU A 86 12.50 19.06 -8.52
CA LEU A 86 12.28 19.49 -9.90
C LEU A 86 10.81 19.90 -10.12
N PRO A 87 10.56 20.81 -11.08
CA PRO A 87 9.20 21.18 -11.46
C PRO A 87 8.35 19.95 -11.84
N PRO A 88 7.03 19.96 -11.59
CA PRO A 88 6.15 18.85 -11.95
C PRO A 88 6.29 18.40 -13.41
N SER A 89 6.52 19.33 -14.35
CA SER A 89 6.75 19.03 -15.77
C SER A 89 7.98 18.16 -16.05
N GLN A 90 8.99 18.19 -15.17
CA GLN A 90 10.19 17.36 -15.27
C GLN A 90 10.08 16.03 -14.51
N ARG A 91 9.19 15.95 -13.52
CA ARG A 91 8.87 14.70 -12.81
C ARG A 91 7.84 13.84 -13.53
N ALA A 92 6.87 14.48 -14.20
CA ALA A 92 5.79 13.83 -14.94
C ALA A 92 6.23 12.82 -16.02
N PRO A 93 7.44 12.88 -16.62
CA PRO A 93 7.92 11.82 -17.50
C PRO A 93 8.41 10.54 -16.80
N GLN A 94 8.76 10.59 -15.50
CA GLN A 94 9.25 9.42 -14.72
C GLN A 94 8.14 8.40 -14.40
N ALA A 95 6.92 8.88 -14.57
CA ALA A 95 5.62 8.30 -14.45
C ALA A 95 5.42 6.97 -15.21
N VAL A 96 5.18 5.86 -14.52
CA VAL A 96 4.82 4.57 -15.14
C VAL A 96 3.40 4.13 -14.79
N ALA A 97 2.71 3.48 -15.74
CA ALA A 97 1.36 2.94 -15.52
C ALA A 97 1.37 1.62 -14.74
N VAL A 98 2.53 0.97 -14.63
CA VAL A 98 2.66 -0.36 -14.02
C VAL A 98 2.69 -0.24 -12.51
N VAL A 99 1.65 -0.77 -11.87
CA VAL A 99 1.57 -0.96 -10.41
C VAL A 99 2.64 -1.97 -9.96
N PRO A 100 3.34 -1.70 -8.83
CA PRO A 100 4.39 -2.58 -8.31
C PRO A 100 3.84 -3.97 -7.96
N LEU A 101 4.67 -5.01 -8.17
CA LEU A 101 4.31 -6.40 -7.90
C LEU A 101 3.80 -6.62 -6.48
N ARG A 102 4.34 -5.88 -5.51
CA ARG A 102 3.91 -5.92 -4.11
C ARG A 102 2.42 -5.60 -3.96
N ALA A 103 1.94 -4.56 -4.62
CA ALA A 103 0.54 -4.16 -4.54
C ALA A 103 -0.37 -5.18 -5.22
N ARG A 104 0.03 -5.71 -6.39
CA ARG A 104 -0.71 -6.81 -7.06
C ARG A 104 -0.86 -8.03 -6.16
N ARG A 105 0.22 -8.46 -5.51
CA ARG A 105 0.17 -9.56 -4.54
C ARG A 105 -0.79 -9.26 -3.39
N CYS A 106 -0.81 -8.03 -2.89
CA CYS A 106 -1.73 -7.62 -1.83
C CYS A 106 -3.20 -7.73 -2.26
N SER A 107 -3.53 -7.37 -3.51
CA SER A 107 -4.88 -7.53 -4.07
C SER A 107 -5.28 -8.99 -4.28
N ASP A 108 -4.35 -9.83 -4.75
CA ASP A 108 -4.64 -11.22 -5.12
C ASP A 108 -4.68 -12.19 -3.92
N THR A 109 -3.91 -11.89 -2.87
CA THR A 109 -3.71 -12.80 -1.72
C THR A 109 -5.01 -13.10 -0.96
N PRO A 110 -5.89 -12.14 -0.64
CA PRO A 110 -7.14 -12.41 0.04
C PRO A 110 -8.03 -13.42 -0.70
N GLY A 111 -8.06 -13.36 -2.04
CA GLY A 111 -8.80 -14.34 -2.86
C GLY A 111 -8.29 -15.75 -2.65
N LYS A 112 -6.97 -15.95 -2.72
CA LYS A 112 -6.34 -17.26 -2.50
C LYS A 112 -6.54 -17.80 -1.09
N LEU A 113 -6.50 -16.93 -0.08
CA LEU A 113 -6.74 -17.31 1.32
C LEU A 113 -8.19 -17.72 1.57
N ARG A 114 -9.14 -17.02 0.93
CA ARG A 114 -10.56 -17.39 0.95
C ARG A 114 -10.78 -18.75 0.28
N ASP A 115 -10.12 -19.02 -0.85
CA ASP A 115 -10.28 -20.27 -1.60
C ASP A 115 -9.78 -21.50 -0.82
N ILE A 116 -8.91 -21.31 0.19
CA ILE A 116 -8.49 -22.36 1.13
C ILE A 116 -9.22 -22.31 2.48
N HIS A 117 -10.32 -21.55 2.57
CA HIS A 117 -11.13 -21.38 3.78
C HIS A 117 -10.34 -20.89 5.02
N CYS A 118 -9.43 -19.95 4.83
CA CYS A 118 -8.73 -19.32 5.95
C CYS A 118 -9.60 -18.24 6.60
N ASP A 119 -10.33 -18.60 7.66
CA ASP A 119 -11.27 -17.70 8.36
C ASP A 119 -10.58 -16.55 9.12
N HIS A 120 -9.29 -16.69 9.42
CA HIS A 120 -8.50 -15.68 10.13
C HIS A 120 -7.77 -14.71 9.18
N ALA A 121 -7.97 -14.85 7.87
CA ALA A 121 -7.37 -13.96 6.90
C ALA A 121 -8.17 -12.66 6.76
N PRO A 122 -7.50 -11.52 6.53
CA PRO A 122 -8.18 -10.30 6.11
C PRO A 122 -8.90 -10.52 4.78
N ALA A 123 -10.16 -10.11 4.71
CA ALA A 123 -10.92 -10.12 3.47
C ALA A 123 -10.67 -8.83 2.68
N LEU A 124 -10.64 -8.94 1.35
CA LEU A 124 -10.64 -7.79 0.45
C LEU A 124 -12.02 -7.13 0.48
N ILE A 125 -12.06 -5.86 0.92
CA ILE A 125 -13.26 -5.04 0.89
C ILE A 125 -13.49 -4.50 -0.52
N GLY A 126 -12.41 -3.96 -1.12
CA GLY A 126 -12.43 -3.38 -2.45
C GLY A 126 -11.08 -2.76 -2.81
N SER A 127 -10.97 -2.30 -4.05
CA SER A 127 -9.78 -1.59 -4.51
C SER A 127 -10.14 -0.58 -5.59
N VAL A 128 -9.37 0.49 -5.71
CA VAL A 128 -9.49 1.44 -6.83
C VAL A 128 -8.11 1.93 -7.23
N GLN A 129 -7.91 2.07 -8.54
CA GLN A 129 -6.73 2.73 -9.09
C GLN A 129 -7.15 4.08 -9.67
N THR A 130 -6.59 5.15 -9.14
CA THR A 130 -6.80 6.53 -9.62
C THR A 130 -5.49 7.12 -10.13
N THR A 131 -5.51 8.40 -10.52
CA THR A 131 -4.32 9.12 -10.96
C THR A 131 -4.01 10.31 -10.06
N GLN A 132 -2.73 10.51 -9.76
CA GLN A 132 -2.23 11.69 -9.06
C GLN A 132 -2.56 12.97 -9.86
N GLY A 133 -3.08 13.97 -9.17
CA GLY A 133 -3.33 15.29 -9.75
C GLY A 133 -2.06 16.08 -10.05
N PRO A 134 -2.20 17.31 -10.57
CA PRO A 134 -1.07 18.20 -10.89
C PRO A 134 -0.17 18.52 -9.68
N GLY A 135 -0.74 18.53 -8.47
CA GLY A 135 0.00 18.76 -7.21
C GLY A 135 0.63 17.50 -6.59
N GLY A 136 0.60 16.36 -7.28
CA GLY A 136 1.19 15.11 -6.80
C GLY A 136 2.70 15.03 -6.97
N TRP A 137 3.28 13.93 -6.47
CA TRP A 137 4.70 13.62 -6.65
C TRP A 137 5.04 13.27 -8.10
N VAL A 138 4.16 12.57 -8.79
CA VAL A 138 4.36 12.23 -10.19
C VAL A 138 3.01 12.31 -10.88
N SER A 139 2.68 13.48 -11.42
CA SER A 139 1.37 13.77 -11.99
C SER A 139 0.95 12.78 -13.08
N GLY A 140 -0.34 12.44 -13.11
CA GLY A 140 -0.94 11.62 -14.16
C GLY A 140 -0.70 10.11 -14.03
N ARG A 141 -0.36 9.61 -12.84
CA ARG A 141 -0.04 8.18 -12.61
C ARG A 141 -0.66 7.61 -11.35
N TYR A 142 -0.49 6.30 -11.17
CA TYR A 142 -1.27 5.53 -10.24
C TYR A 142 -1.19 6.07 -8.80
N VAL A 143 -2.37 6.14 -8.20
CA VAL A 143 -2.57 5.92 -6.78
C VAL A 143 -3.46 4.68 -6.69
N LEU A 144 -3.00 3.65 -5.99
CA LEU A 144 -3.77 2.42 -5.82
C LEU A 144 -4.15 2.27 -4.36
N TYR A 145 -5.45 2.17 -4.10
CA TYR A 145 -6.01 1.87 -2.79
C TYR A 145 -6.48 0.43 -2.76
N ILE A 146 -6.10 -0.31 -1.72
CA ILE A 146 -6.55 -1.67 -1.44
C ILE A 146 -7.07 -1.68 -0.01
N ALA A 147 -8.37 -1.89 0.17
CA ALA A 147 -8.96 -1.98 1.50
C ALA A 147 -9.15 -3.43 1.93
N LEU A 148 -8.73 -3.70 3.16
CA LEU A 148 -8.84 -4.99 3.81
C LEU A 148 -9.63 -4.83 5.12
N THR A 149 -10.39 -5.86 5.49
CA THR A 149 -10.98 -5.93 6.82
C THR A 149 -9.88 -5.92 7.89
N THR A 150 -10.11 -5.25 9.01
CA THR A 150 -9.26 -5.42 10.19
C THR A 150 -9.45 -6.83 10.77
N VAL A 151 -8.36 -7.46 11.22
CA VAL A 151 -8.48 -8.64 12.09
C VAL A 151 -8.65 -8.13 13.51
N CYS A 152 -9.85 -8.33 14.06
CA CYS A 152 -10.14 -8.09 15.47
C CYS A 152 -9.59 -9.27 16.28
N GLU A 153 -8.73 -9.02 17.27
CA GLU A 153 -8.48 -10.01 18.31
C GLU A 153 -9.72 -10.20 19.19
N GLU A 154 -9.87 -11.37 19.81
CA GLU A 154 -10.96 -11.72 20.73
C GLU A 154 -11.13 -10.72 21.90
N ARG A 155 -10.10 -9.91 22.20
CA ARG A 155 -10.13 -8.86 23.24
C ARG A 155 -10.50 -7.47 22.71
N GLY A 156 -10.95 -7.36 21.45
CA GLY A 156 -11.36 -6.09 20.83
C GLY A 156 -10.19 -5.18 20.41
N GLY A 157 -8.96 -5.67 20.46
CA GLY A 157 -7.79 -4.98 19.91
C GLY A 157 -7.70 -5.17 18.40
N MET A 158 -7.42 -4.08 17.67
CA MET A 158 -7.00 -4.17 16.26
C MET A 158 -5.52 -4.55 16.23
N VAL A 159 -5.17 -5.70 15.65
CA VAL A 159 -3.76 -6.08 15.48
C VAL A 159 -3.32 -5.79 14.05
N PRO A 160 -2.28 -4.97 13.85
CA PRO A 160 -1.68 -4.81 12.53
C PRO A 160 -1.06 -6.14 12.08
N LEU A 161 -1.43 -6.61 10.89
CA LEU A 161 -1.01 -7.91 10.33
C LEU A 161 0.45 -7.95 9.87
N SER A 162 1.34 -7.17 10.49
CA SER A 162 2.72 -7.04 10.04
C SER A 162 3.78 -7.70 10.93
N THR A 163 3.43 -8.47 11.96
CA THR A 163 4.48 -9.08 12.83
C THR A 163 4.18 -10.48 13.40
N GLY A 164 2.98 -11.04 13.23
CA GLY A 164 2.61 -12.30 13.87
C GLY A 164 2.56 -13.48 12.92
N VAL A 165 3.45 -14.46 13.10
CA VAL A 165 3.35 -15.79 12.48
C VAL A 165 2.07 -16.45 12.98
N VAL A 166 0.99 -16.42 12.18
CA VAL A 166 -0.18 -17.26 12.43
C VAL A 166 -0.06 -18.51 11.55
N GLY A 167 0.41 -19.58 12.18
CA GLY A 167 0.60 -20.90 11.57
C GLY A 167 1.92 -21.06 10.81
N LYS A 168 2.44 -22.28 10.70
CA LYS A 168 3.62 -22.66 9.89
C LYS A 168 3.37 -22.53 8.36
N GLY A 169 2.70 -21.47 7.93
CA GLY A 169 2.54 -21.08 6.54
C GLY A 169 2.91 -19.60 6.42
N ALA A 170 4.04 -19.31 5.79
CA ALA A 170 4.58 -17.96 5.69
C ALA A 170 3.63 -17.03 4.92
N VAL A 171 2.93 -16.13 5.63
CA VAL A 171 2.31 -14.95 5.02
C VAL A 171 3.42 -13.90 4.87
N LEU A 172 4.16 -14.00 3.78
CA LEU A 172 5.19 -13.03 3.44
C LEU A 172 4.57 -11.76 2.83
N CYS A 173 4.19 -10.84 3.69
CA CYS A 173 4.16 -9.41 3.37
C CYS A 173 5.33 -8.71 4.08
N ASN A 174 6.54 -9.27 3.99
CA ASN A 174 7.69 -8.72 4.71
C ASN A 174 8.11 -7.36 4.14
N ALA A 175 8.14 -6.39 5.05
CA ALA A 175 8.95 -5.20 4.97
C ALA A 175 10.44 -5.57 5.10
N ALA A 176 11.29 -4.83 4.41
CA ALA A 176 12.75 -4.83 4.49
C ALA A 176 13.49 -6.08 3.99
N GLY A 177 14.29 -5.88 2.95
CA GLY A 177 15.29 -6.84 2.50
C GLY A 177 16.48 -6.92 3.45
N ARG A 178 16.80 -8.14 3.88
CA ARG A 178 18.18 -8.65 3.97
C ARG A 178 18.12 -10.16 4.17
N GLU A 179 18.51 -10.88 3.12
CA GLU A 179 18.74 -12.32 3.19
C GLU A 179 19.91 -12.63 4.13
N ARG A 180 19.73 -13.63 4.98
CA ARG A 180 20.74 -14.64 5.25
C ARG A 180 20.04 -15.97 5.52
N ALA A 181 20.17 -16.87 4.54
CA ALA A 181 19.87 -18.28 4.72
C ALA A 181 20.92 -18.89 5.67
N SER A 182 20.47 -19.70 6.63
CA SER A 182 21.31 -20.72 7.27
C SER A 182 20.47 -21.95 7.53
N SER A 183 21.08 -23.09 7.26
CA SER A 183 20.54 -24.38 6.85
C SER A 183 19.85 -25.20 7.93
N CYS A 184 19.00 -26.12 7.44
CA CYS A 184 18.39 -27.25 8.13
C CYS A 184 19.39 -28.12 8.91
N GLY A 185 18.90 -28.69 10.02
CA GLY A 185 19.39 -29.91 10.66
C GLY A 185 18.17 -30.67 11.21
N VAL A 186 18.14 -31.97 10.92
CA VAL A 186 17.05 -32.95 11.02
C VAL A 186 16.34 -32.99 12.38
#